data_AF-A0A412QD96-F1
#
_entry.id   AF-A0A412QD96-F1
#
_cell.length_a   1.000
_cell.length_b   1.000
_cell.length_c   1.000
_cell.angle_alpha   90.00
_cell.angle_beta   90.00
_cell.angle_gamma   90.00
#
_symmetry.space_group_name_H-M   'P 1'
#
loop_
_entity.id
_entity.type
_entity.pdbx_description
1 polymer ?
#
loop_
_entity_poly.entity_id
_entity_poly.type
_entity_poly.pdbx_seq_one_letter_code
_entity_poly.pdbx_strand_id
1 'polypeptide(L)'
;MRELFDIIPHSTGPGFRMGLKTGEIDVPDQSGGYIVSSGMGSGKTESIKSLIRQKYDEGILYCVDTRDELKKMYRWILEELVPVTGLKSTDVMMVSSDPGFSYFLDLYKDNPEMLMEKKVILITHVRFFTDLINYFLIYRPQGKVDIFDGDFRTLMTRDDLRRYVIFDETPVQINPFVKFDSSMLGLFTTEDDKGDMVCRSPESIQRFYNKFLRGSRNDLFPNQSFRINRIKRDVVLGLVPQYYDSWMISDTDSKEIMFYPVDLCPEGVAISTHVLVFEGAGNILFRGSTRFTLLDTENKYNAITEFRRMDFGLRRKSLDEVRFGEFVKRIAKLIDKPSLVVCWKDVNDDDEGPGKSGYAERFRRLLVAEGVDPRLFTITYYGATDNKSTNSYRDARQIFLCGDWNLPNTESARIRKAYGTSTDSQDQKDWYFSQLIARIGIRKHIEGERYTVYYTDDFDARFIDRMDSYFNENRITGKVSVSHNDWEKELDKMNIRKNLKKEIRLLARYDKDMQKAITMDSEYTKEVTFAYLEEILGIRRSARERRYYKKLIETLGRLGITLVIK
;
A
#
# COMPACT_ATOMS: atom_id res chain seq x y z
N MET A 1 -17.99 23.36 18.80
CA MET A 1 -18.36 22.34 17.80
C MET A 1 -18.65 21.04 18.53
N ARG A 2 -19.86 20.46 18.41
CA ARG A 2 -20.05 19.05 18.77
C ARG A 2 -19.60 18.25 17.56
N GLU A 3 -18.49 17.52 17.69
CA GLU A 3 -18.16 16.53 16.68
C GLU A 3 -19.22 15.44 16.65
N LEU A 4 -19.50 14.95 15.45
CA LEU A 4 -20.45 13.84 15.25
C LEU A 4 -19.84 12.48 15.67
N PHE A 5 -18.51 12.39 15.73
CA PHE A 5 -17.76 11.18 16.10
C PHE A 5 -16.59 11.60 17.00
N ASP A 6 -16.72 11.36 18.29
CA ASP A 6 -15.67 11.63 19.29
C ASP A 6 -14.98 10.29 19.62
N ILE A 7 -13.66 10.31 19.77
CA ILE A 7 -12.96 9.15 20.34
C ILE A 7 -12.99 9.24 21.86
N ILE A 8 -13.04 8.09 22.53
CA ILE A 8 -12.97 7.99 23.98
C ILE A 8 -11.61 7.37 24.33
N PRO A 9 -10.60 8.16 24.76
CA PRO A 9 -9.33 7.62 25.19
C PRO A 9 -9.51 6.67 26.36
N HIS A 10 -8.71 5.61 26.40
CA HIS A 10 -8.63 4.75 27.58
C HIS A 10 -8.01 5.52 28.74
N SER A 11 -8.46 5.22 29.95
CA SER A 11 -7.89 5.82 31.17
C SER A 11 -6.53 5.23 31.55
N THR A 12 -6.18 4.07 30.98
CA THR A 12 -5.02 3.25 31.37
C THR A 12 -3.84 3.34 30.42
N GLY A 13 -4.00 3.97 29.26
CA GLY A 13 -2.96 3.96 28.24
C GLY A 13 -3.30 4.77 26.99
N PRO A 14 -2.58 4.51 25.88
CA PRO A 14 -2.72 5.24 24.62
C PRO A 14 -3.87 4.74 23.74
N GLY A 15 -4.53 3.66 24.13
CA GLY A 15 -5.65 3.12 23.40
C GLY A 15 -6.84 4.06 23.46
N PHE A 16 -7.81 3.80 22.59
CA PHE A 16 -9.02 4.60 22.51
C PHE A 16 -10.13 3.84 21.80
N ARG A 17 -11.36 4.19 22.14
CA ARG A 17 -12.56 3.70 21.46
C ARG A 17 -13.06 4.72 20.46
N MET A 18 -13.47 4.22 19.29
CA MET A 18 -14.11 5.00 18.24
C MET A 18 -15.60 4.66 18.19
N GLY A 19 -16.46 5.62 18.52
CA GLY A 19 -17.89 5.53 18.21
C GLY A 19 -18.11 5.84 16.74
N LEU A 20 -18.57 4.87 15.95
CA LEU A 20 -18.81 4.97 14.51
C LEU A 20 -20.31 4.88 14.21
N LYS A 21 -20.71 5.22 12.99
CA LYS A 21 -22.13 5.13 12.58
C LYS A 21 -22.74 3.74 12.69
N THR A 22 -21.94 2.70 12.50
CA THR A 22 -22.43 1.31 12.39
C THR A 22 -21.88 0.40 13.49
N GLY A 23 -21.21 0.96 14.50
CA GLY A 23 -20.66 0.19 15.62
C GLY A 23 -19.55 0.92 16.34
N GLU A 24 -18.73 0.17 17.06
CA GLU A 24 -17.58 0.68 17.77
C GLU A 24 -16.33 -0.10 17.36
N ILE A 25 -15.18 0.56 17.35
CA ILE A 25 -13.87 -0.08 17.25
C ILE A 25 -13.03 0.34 18.46
N ASP A 26 -12.41 -0.61 19.13
CA ASP A 26 -11.52 -0.40 20.27
C ASP A 26 -10.07 -0.60 19.83
N VAL A 27 -9.27 0.47 19.86
CA VAL A 27 -7.82 0.41 19.64
C VAL A 27 -7.15 0.16 20.99
N PRO A 28 -6.42 -0.95 21.17
CA PRO A 28 -5.92 -1.34 22.49
C PRO A 28 -4.77 -0.44 22.98
N ASP A 29 -4.52 -0.46 24.29
CA ASP A 29 -3.41 0.28 24.92
C ASP A 29 -2.02 -0.24 24.51
N GLN A 30 -1.94 -1.51 24.11
CA GLN A 30 -0.70 -2.08 23.61
C GLN A 30 -0.31 -1.40 22.29
N SER A 31 0.93 -0.96 22.18
CA SER A 31 1.48 -0.46 20.92
C SER A 31 1.68 -1.58 19.91
N GLY A 32 1.46 -1.28 18.63
CA GLY A 32 1.37 -2.28 17.58
C GLY A 32 0.85 -1.71 16.26
N GLY A 33 0.86 -2.57 15.23
CA GLY A 33 0.22 -2.30 13.95
C GLY A 33 -1.25 -2.71 13.98
N TYR A 34 -2.15 -1.78 13.65
CA TYR A 34 -3.59 -2.00 13.63
C TYR A 34 -4.20 -1.54 12.30
N ILE A 35 -5.05 -2.39 11.72
CA ILE A 35 -5.92 -2.01 10.60
C ILE A 35 -7.28 -1.66 11.17
N VAL A 36 -7.70 -0.41 11.04
CA VAL A 36 -9.03 0.06 11.46
C VAL A 36 -10.00 -0.08 10.29
N SER A 37 -10.79 -1.15 10.33
CA SER A 37 -11.72 -1.56 9.29
C SER A 37 -13.16 -1.22 9.68
N SER A 38 -13.63 -0.03 9.35
CA SER A 38 -14.92 0.50 9.84
C SER A 38 -16.03 0.64 8.78
N GLY A 39 -15.77 0.27 7.53
CA GLY A 39 -16.68 0.57 6.42
C GLY A 39 -16.51 1.99 5.87
N MET A 40 -17.03 2.25 4.68
CA MET A 40 -16.90 3.56 4.04
C MET A 40 -17.98 4.53 4.49
N GLY A 41 -17.60 5.74 4.90
CA GLY A 41 -18.54 6.77 5.38
C GLY A 41 -18.93 6.65 6.85
N SER A 42 -18.28 5.75 7.57
CA SER A 42 -18.50 5.41 8.98
C SER A 42 -18.07 6.48 9.98
N GLY A 43 -17.15 7.37 9.58
CA GLY A 43 -16.60 8.43 10.44
C GLY A 43 -15.09 8.45 10.59
N LYS A 44 -14.32 7.60 9.86
CA LYS A 44 -12.84 7.48 9.98
C LYS A 44 -12.10 8.80 10.16
N THR A 45 -12.25 9.73 9.21
CA THR A 45 -11.55 11.02 9.23
C THR A 45 -11.95 11.88 10.42
N GLU A 46 -13.21 11.82 10.88
CA GLU A 46 -13.66 12.53 12.08
C GLU A 46 -13.07 11.90 13.34
N SER A 47 -12.97 10.57 13.42
CA SER A 47 -12.25 9.90 14.52
C SER A 47 -10.77 10.26 14.55
N ILE A 48 -10.12 10.38 13.38
CA ILE A 48 -8.71 10.84 13.29
C ILE A 48 -8.59 12.30 13.77
N LYS A 49 -9.49 13.19 13.35
CA LYS A 49 -9.54 14.58 13.85
C LYS A 49 -9.67 14.63 15.37
N SER A 50 -10.57 13.82 15.93
CA SER A 50 -10.75 13.70 17.37
C SER A 50 -9.48 13.19 18.06
N LEU A 51 -8.81 12.19 17.50
CA LEU A 51 -7.51 11.71 17.99
C LEU A 51 -6.48 12.83 17.99
N ILE A 52 -6.35 13.58 16.90
CA ILE A 52 -5.43 14.72 16.82
C ILE A 52 -5.76 15.75 17.90
N ARG A 53 -7.05 16.11 18.08
CA ARG A 53 -7.45 17.08 19.11
C ARG A 53 -7.03 16.66 20.50
N GLN A 54 -7.23 15.39 20.84
CA GLN A 54 -7.06 14.91 22.21
C GLN A 54 -5.62 14.49 22.52
N LYS A 55 -4.82 14.16 21.49
CA LYS A 55 -3.51 13.50 21.65
C LYS A 55 -2.35 14.16 20.92
N TYR A 56 -2.50 15.37 20.36
CA TYR A 56 -1.43 16.04 19.60
C TYR A 56 -0.12 16.18 20.40
N ASP A 57 -0.18 16.34 21.73
CA ASP A 57 1.01 16.49 22.59
C ASP A 57 1.87 15.22 22.69
N GLU A 58 1.33 14.06 22.32
CA GLU A 58 2.03 12.77 22.34
C GLU A 58 2.81 12.50 21.03
N GLY A 59 2.75 13.42 20.07
CA GLY A 59 3.39 13.28 18.76
C GLY A 59 2.56 12.45 17.79
N ILE A 60 2.12 13.09 16.71
CA ILE A 60 1.30 12.49 15.66
C ILE A 60 1.97 12.67 14.30
N LEU A 61 2.00 11.59 13.53
CA LEU A 61 2.31 11.60 12.10
C LEU A 61 1.04 11.20 11.34
N TYR A 62 0.52 12.10 10.51
CA TYR A 62 -0.65 11.86 9.66
C TYR A 62 -0.24 11.78 8.19
N CYS A 63 -0.54 10.64 7.58
CA CYS A 63 -0.21 10.31 6.21
C CYS A 63 -1.51 10.11 5.40
N VAL A 64 -1.56 10.67 4.19
CA VAL A 64 -2.72 10.58 3.27
C VAL A 64 -2.30 10.27 1.84
N ASP A 65 -3.23 9.79 1.01
CA ASP A 65 -2.93 9.46 -0.38
C ASP A 65 -2.69 10.70 -1.24
N THR A 66 -3.51 11.76 -1.07
CA THR A 66 -3.48 12.94 -1.95
C THR A 66 -3.03 14.23 -1.26
N ARG A 67 -2.46 15.14 -2.06
CA ARG A 67 -2.12 16.51 -1.61
C ARG A 67 -3.34 17.31 -1.20
N ASP A 68 -4.51 17.03 -1.77
CA ASP A 68 -5.73 17.78 -1.46
C ASP A 68 -6.34 17.35 -0.12
N GLU A 69 -6.32 16.06 0.21
CA GLU A 69 -6.66 15.58 1.56
C GLU A 69 -5.69 16.15 2.60
N LEU A 70 -4.39 16.20 2.27
CA LEU A 70 -3.37 16.76 3.14
C LEU A 70 -3.65 18.22 3.51
N LYS A 71 -3.98 19.03 2.50
CA LYS A 71 -4.37 20.44 2.67
C LYS A 71 -5.63 20.60 3.51
N LYS A 72 -6.64 19.76 3.28
CA LYS A 72 -7.90 19.81 4.03
C LYS A 72 -7.65 19.58 5.52
N MET A 73 -6.87 18.56 5.87
CA MET A 73 -6.52 18.29 7.26
C MET A 73 -5.67 19.42 7.86
N TYR A 74 -4.67 19.92 7.12
CA TYR A 74 -3.83 21.02 7.60
C TYR A 74 -4.63 22.30 7.88
N ARG A 75 -5.52 22.70 6.96
CA ARG A 75 -6.41 23.86 7.16
C ARG A 75 -7.33 23.66 8.33
N TRP A 76 -7.96 22.49 8.44
CA TRP A 76 -8.81 22.14 9.58
C TRP A 76 -8.06 22.29 10.92
N ILE A 77 -6.81 21.81 11.02
CA ILE A 77 -6.01 21.99 12.23
C ILE A 77 -5.81 23.47 12.55
N LEU A 78 -5.43 24.29 11.57
CA LEU A 78 -5.15 25.71 11.83
C LEU A 78 -6.40 26.54 12.10
N GLU A 79 -7.48 26.28 11.38
CA GLU A 79 -8.70 27.09 11.40
C GLU A 79 -9.66 26.68 12.52
N GLU A 80 -9.67 25.39 12.89
CA GLU A 80 -10.62 24.86 13.87
C GLU A 80 -9.97 24.34 15.15
N LEU A 81 -8.77 23.74 15.09
CA LEU A 81 -8.14 23.13 16.26
C LEU A 81 -7.26 24.09 17.06
N VAL A 82 -6.38 24.84 16.39
CA VAL A 82 -5.48 25.82 17.01
C VAL A 82 -6.24 26.88 17.84
N PRO A 83 -7.37 27.46 17.37
CA PRO A 83 -8.07 28.50 18.13
C PRO A 83 -8.73 28.02 19.43
N VAL A 84 -8.93 26.71 19.59
CA VAL A 84 -9.72 26.14 20.70
C VAL A 84 -8.90 25.20 21.59
N THR A 85 -7.61 25.03 21.33
CA THR A 85 -6.70 24.15 22.11
C THR A 85 -5.38 24.85 22.44
N GLY A 86 -4.48 24.15 23.14
CA GLY A 86 -3.12 24.62 23.40
C GLY A 86 -2.13 24.40 22.24
N LEU A 87 -2.59 23.86 21.11
CA LEU A 87 -1.76 23.60 19.94
C LEU A 87 -1.40 24.91 19.24
N LYS A 88 -0.11 25.17 19.01
CA LYS A 88 0.35 26.33 18.25
C LYS A 88 0.51 25.99 16.78
N SER A 89 0.30 26.96 15.88
CA SER A 89 0.59 26.78 14.45
C SER A 89 2.04 26.36 14.18
N THR A 90 2.98 26.80 15.02
CA THR A 90 4.41 26.41 14.95
C THR A 90 4.67 24.96 15.33
N ASP A 91 3.75 24.30 16.03
CA ASP A 91 3.84 22.90 16.45
C ASP A 91 3.37 21.95 15.35
N VAL A 92 2.79 22.47 14.27
CA VAL A 92 2.23 21.73 13.14
C VAL A 92 3.09 21.97 11.91
N MET A 93 3.40 20.91 11.17
CA MET A 93 4.18 21.04 9.94
C MET A 93 3.64 20.13 8.84
N MET A 94 3.39 20.71 7.67
CA MET A 94 3.00 19.97 6.48
C MET A 94 4.17 19.94 5.49
N VAL A 95 4.72 18.76 5.20
CA VAL A 95 5.78 18.61 4.19
C VAL A 95 5.14 18.19 2.87
N SER A 96 4.98 19.16 1.98
CA SER A 96 4.30 18.97 0.69
C SER A 96 5.11 19.58 -0.45
N SER A 97 5.06 18.95 -1.63
CA SER A 97 5.60 19.53 -2.88
C SER A 97 4.67 20.58 -3.49
N ASP A 98 3.69 21.05 -2.73
CA ASP A 98 2.75 22.06 -3.19
C ASP A 98 3.36 23.46 -3.19
N PRO A 99 3.35 24.18 -4.33
CA PRO A 99 3.86 25.54 -4.40
C PRO A 99 3.22 26.48 -3.37
N GLY A 100 1.92 26.30 -3.06
CA GLY A 100 1.22 27.11 -2.06
C GLY A 100 1.68 26.87 -0.62
N PHE A 101 2.47 25.84 -0.37
CA PHE A 101 3.00 25.48 0.94
C PHE A 101 4.50 25.17 0.90
N SER A 102 5.21 25.67 -0.11
CA SER A 102 6.63 25.38 -0.33
C SER A 102 7.51 25.83 0.84
N TYR A 103 7.08 26.85 1.59
CA TYR A 103 7.79 27.37 2.76
C TYR A 103 8.21 26.29 3.77
N PHE A 104 7.30 25.36 4.12
CA PHE A 104 7.65 24.28 5.04
C PHE A 104 8.64 23.30 4.44
N LEU A 105 8.49 23.00 3.15
CA LEU A 105 9.42 22.15 2.44
C LEU A 105 10.81 22.79 2.36
N ASP A 106 10.89 24.11 2.20
CA ASP A 106 12.16 24.84 2.14
C ASP A 106 12.85 24.88 3.50
N LEU A 107 12.11 25.10 4.59
CA LEU A 107 12.65 24.95 5.95
C LEU A 107 13.17 23.52 6.21
N TYR A 108 12.40 22.52 5.80
CA TYR A 108 12.75 21.11 5.99
C TYR A 108 14.02 20.71 5.24
N LYS A 109 14.26 21.24 4.03
CA LYS A 109 15.44 20.92 3.22
C LYS A 109 16.75 21.24 3.93
N ASP A 110 16.79 22.34 4.67
CA ASP A 110 18.00 22.83 5.31
C ASP A 110 18.09 22.49 6.80
N ASN A 111 16.95 22.23 7.45
CA ASN A 111 16.86 21.87 8.86
C ASN A 111 15.90 20.68 9.08
N PRO A 112 16.21 19.47 8.58
CA PRO A 112 15.30 18.33 8.65
C PRO A 112 14.97 17.89 10.08
N GLU A 113 15.90 18.11 11.03
CA GLU A 113 15.74 17.78 12.45
C GLU A 113 14.56 18.51 13.10
N MET A 114 14.13 19.67 12.54
CA MET A 114 13.00 20.43 13.05
C MET A 114 11.68 19.64 13.10
N LEU A 115 11.57 18.56 12.30
CA LEU A 115 10.40 17.68 12.31
C LEU A 115 10.21 17.01 13.67
N MET A 116 11.30 16.59 14.33
CA MET A 116 11.23 15.85 15.59
C MET A 116 10.65 16.69 16.73
N GLU A 117 10.62 18.02 16.59
CA GLU A 117 10.02 18.94 17.57
C GLU A 117 8.53 19.19 17.33
N LYS A 118 8.01 18.85 16.14
CA LYS A 118 6.61 19.11 15.77
C LYS A 118 5.69 18.13 16.46
N LYS A 119 4.61 18.63 17.06
CA LYS A 119 3.55 17.83 17.67
C LYS A 119 2.77 17.07 16.60
N VAL A 120 2.45 17.72 15.48
CA VAL A 120 1.74 17.09 14.35
C VAL A 120 2.51 17.29 13.05
N ILE A 121 2.87 16.20 12.40
CA ILE A 121 3.42 16.20 11.04
C ILE A 121 2.35 15.69 10.08
N LEU A 122 2.18 16.37 8.95
CA LEU A 122 1.31 15.95 7.86
C LEU A 122 2.13 15.73 6.58
N ILE A 123 2.04 14.53 6.00
CA ILE A 123 2.70 14.17 4.74
C ILE A 123 1.81 13.29 3.85
N THR A 124 2.21 13.08 2.60
CA THR A 124 1.58 12.07 1.75
C THR A 124 2.20 10.68 1.98
N HIS A 125 1.46 9.61 1.66
CA HIS A 125 1.96 8.23 1.65
C HIS A 125 3.29 8.11 0.89
N VAL A 126 3.36 8.67 -0.31
CA VAL A 126 4.57 8.66 -1.13
C VAL A 126 5.75 9.32 -0.43
N ARG A 127 5.51 10.45 0.27
CA ARG A 127 6.58 11.16 0.99
C ARG A 127 7.14 10.31 2.13
N PHE A 128 6.29 9.58 2.85
CA PHE A 128 6.73 8.72 3.95
C PHE A 128 7.81 7.73 3.50
N PHE A 129 7.58 7.01 2.39
CA PHE A 129 8.53 6.00 1.90
C PHE A 129 9.71 6.55 1.09
N THR A 130 9.63 7.79 0.63
CA THR A 130 10.66 8.42 -0.21
C THR A 130 11.56 9.41 0.54
N ASP A 131 11.35 9.60 1.84
CA ASP A 131 12.13 10.50 2.69
C ASP A 131 12.60 9.83 3.99
N LEU A 132 13.21 10.60 4.88
CA LEU A 132 13.83 10.13 6.12
C LEU A 132 12.76 9.62 7.11
N ILE A 133 12.37 8.35 7.00
CA ILE A 133 11.35 7.69 7.84
C ILE A 133 11.63 7.91 9.33
N ASN A 134 12.86 7.70 9.78
CA ASN A 134 13.24 7.90 11.18
C ASN A 134 12.98 9.33 11.68
N TYR A 135 13.13 10.35 10.84
CA TYR A 135 12.86 11.75 11.21
C TYR A 135 11.36 12.04 11.31
N PHE A 136 10.53 11.33 10.54
CA PHE A 136 9.08 11.40 10.70
C PHE A 136 8.61 10.68 11.95
N LEU A 137 9.28 9.58 12.34
CA LEU A 137 8.85 8.74 13.47
C LEU A 137 9.35 9.23 14.82
N ILE A 138 10.57 9.78 14.92
CA ILE A 138 11.16 10.22 16.20
C ILE A 138 10.54 11.55 16.64
N TYR A 139 10.30 11.69 17.94
CA TYR A 139 9.68 12.84 18.57
C TYR A 139 10.42 13.25 19.85
N ARG A 140 10.95 14.48 19.87
CA ARG A 140 11.69 15.08 21.00
C ARG A 140 12.76 14.15 21.59
N PRO A 141 13.72 13.70 20.76
CA PRO A 141 14.80 12.84 21.23
C PRO A 141 15.66 13.57 22.27
N GLN A 142 16.11 12.84 23.30
CA GLN A 142 16.98 13.40 24.33
C GLN A 142 18.43 13.61 23.86
N GLY A 143 18.77 13.09 22.68
CA GLY A 143 20.12 13.12 22.13
C GLY A 143 20.13 13.25 20.62
N LYS A 144 21.34 13.23 20.05
CA LYS A 144 21.52 13.25 18.60
C LYS A 144 20.92 11.98 17.98
N VAL A 145 20.19 12.14 16.88
CA VAL A 145 19.67 11.04 16.08
C VAL A 145 20.70 10.65 15.03
N ASP A 146 21.06 9.37 15.02
CA ASP A 146 21.98 8.80 14.04
C ASP A 146 21.35 8.69 12.65
N ILE A 147 22.20 8.52 11.65
CA ILE A 147 21.78 8.26 10.27
C ILE A 147 21.08 6.91 10.25
N PHE A 148 19.92 6.84 9.59
CA PHE A 148 19.18 5.59 9.50
C PHE A 148 19.97 4.54 8.73
N ASP A 149 20.10 3.36 9.33
CA ASP A 149 20.89 2.23 8.84
C ASP A 149 20.01 1.10 8.27
N GLY A 150 18.69 1.32 8.18
CA GLY A 150 17.73 0.32 7.70
C GLY A 150 17.20 -0.62 8.79
N ASP A 151 17.72 -0.58 10.01
CA ASP A 151 17.27 -1.46 11.08
C ASP A 151 15.97 -0.96 11.72
N PHE A 152 14.85 -1.40 11.16
CA PHE A 152 13.53 -1.12 11.72
C PHE A 152 13.30 -1.79 13.08
N ARG A 153 13.97 -2.91 13.41
CA ARG A 153 13.79 -3.55 14.73
C ARG A 153 14.31 -2.62 15.83
N THR A 154 15.47 -2.01 15.61
CA THR A 154 16.03 -1.02 16.54
C THR A 154 15.25 0.29 16.50
N LEU A 155 14.89 0.79 15.31
CA LEU A 155 14.12 2.04 15.20
C LEU A 155 12.77 1.97 15.90
N MET A 156 12.01 0.89 15.70
CA MET A 156 10.63 0.78 16.20
C MET A 156 10.52 0.45 17.69
N THR A 157 11.64 0.16 18.37
CA THR A 157 11.71 -0.10 19.82
C THR A 157 12.14 1.11 20.64
N ARG A 158 12.51 2.22 19.99
CA ARG A 158 12.84 3.47 20.67
C ARG A 158 11.69 3.96 21.55
N ASP A 159 12.03 4.59 22.67
CA ASP A 159 11.08 5.18 23.61
C ASP A 159 10.61 6.59 23.19
N ASP A 160 11.39 7.26 22.34
CA ASP A 160 11.14 8.61 21.82
C ASP A 160 10.46 8.63 20.45
N LEU A 161 9.66 7.61 20.12
CA LEU A 161 8.81 7.62 18.93
C LEU A 161 7.56 8.47 19.16
N ARG A 162 7.06 9.08 18.08
CA ARG A 162 5.69 9.60 18.01
C ARG A 162 4.73 8.51 18.46
N ARG A 163 3.76 8.88 19.29
CA ARG A 163 2.83 7.90 19.81
C ARG A 163 1.90 7.32 18.75
N TYR A 164 1.52 8.11 17.74
CA TYR A 164 0.61 7.67 16.69
C TYR A 164 1.16 7.95 15.29
N VAL A 165 1.21 6.91 14.47
CA VAL A 165 1.49 6.96 13.03
C VAL A 165 0.23 6.54 12.30
N ILE A 166 -0.41 7.47 11.60
CA ILE A 166 -1.73 7.31 11.03
C ILE A 166 -1.62 7.32 9.51
N PHE A 167 -2.04 6.24 8.87
CA PHE A 167 -2.27 6.18 7.43
C PHE A 167 -3.78 6.26 7.19
N ASP A 168 -4.24 7.36 6.59
CA ASP A 168 -5.64 7.53 6.19
C ASP A 168 -5.83 7.00 4.77
N GLU A 169 -6.62 5.93 4.67
CA GLU A 169 -6.65 4.97 3.57
C GLU A 169 -5.35 4.17 3.40
N THR A 170 -5.43 3.01 2.74
CA THR A 170 -4.28 2.12 2.53
C THR A 170 -3.24 2.73 1.58
N PRO A 171 -1.96 2.90 1.98
CA PRO A 171 -0.87 3.13 1.04
C PRO A 171 -0.76 2.03 -0.01
N VAL A 172 -1.16 2.33 -1.25
CA VAL A 172 -1.02 1.40 -2.38
C VAL A 172 0.14 1.75 -3.30
N GLN A 173 0.49 3.05 -3.38
CA GLN A 173 1.62 3.52 -4.18
C GLN A 173 2.86 3.68 -3.28
N ILE A 174 3.66 2.62 -3.22
CA ILE A 174 4.92 2.60 -2.46
C ILE A 174 6.05 2.78 -3.47
N ASN A 175 6.71 3.94 -3.39
CA ASN A 175 7.84 4.27 -4.24
C ASN A 175 9.16 3.95 -3.52
N PRO A 176 10.23 3.61 -4.26
CA PRO A 176 11.55 3.41 -3.68
C PRO A 176 12.08 4.67 -3.03
N PHE A 177 12.77 4.50 -1.90
CA PHE A 177 13.54 5.56 -1.26
C PHE A 177 14.62 6.10 -2.20
N VAL A 178 15.26 5.20 -2.96
CA VAL A 178 16.15 5.53 -4.07
C VAL A 178 16.06 4.48 -5.17
N LYS A 179 16.20 4.93 -6.41
CA LYS A 179 16.27 4.08 -7.60
C LYS A 179 17.42 4.55 -8.48
N PHE A 180 18.24 3.61 -8.94
CA PHE A 180 19.39 3.92 -9.80
C PHE A 180 19.66 2.81 -10.82
N ASP A 181 20.48 3.11 -11.83
CA ASP A 181 20.82 2.19 -12.92
C ASP A 181 21.86 1.14 -12.47
N SER A 182 21.70 -0.09 -12.94
CA SER A 182 22.59 -1.21 -12.64
C SER A 182 24.07 -0.93 -12.92
N SER A 183 24.41 -0.08 -13.89
CA SER A 183 25.79 0.33 -14.18
C SER A 183 26.48 0.99 -12.98
N MET A 184 25.73 1.63 -12.07
CA MET A 184 26.29 2.22 -10.85
C MET A 184 26.84 1.18 -9.87
N LEU A 185 26.41 -0.09 -9.96
CA LEU A 185 26.97 -1.16 -9.13
C LEU A 185 28.47 -1.37 -9.35
N GLY A 186 29.00 -1.03 -10.53
CA GLY A 186 30.45 -1.09 -10.78
C GLY A 186 31.25 -0.18 -9.84
N LEU A 187 30.66 0.91 -9.37
CA LEU A 187 31.29 1.82 -8.40
C LEU A 187 31.30 1.25 -6.98
N PHE A 188 30.34 0.35 -6.67
CA PHE A 188 30.19 -0.29 -5.37
C PHE A 188 30.81 -1.69 -5.32
N THR A 189 31.32 -2.20 -6.44
CA THR A 189 31.91 -3.54 -6.57
C THR A 189 33.43 -3.48 -6.52
N THR A 190 34.04 -4.44 -5.82
CA THR A 190 35.48 -4.75 -5.90
C THR A 190 35.68 -6.24 -6.12
N GLU A 191 36.89 -6.64 -6.48
CA GLU A 191 37.30 -8.03 -6.56
C GLU A 191 37.94 -8.43 -5.23
N ASP A 192 37.60 -9.61 -4.70
CA ASP A 192 38.27 -10.20 -3.54
C ASP A 192 39.54 -10.97 -3.97
N ASP A 193 40.27 -11.52 -2.99
CA ASP A 193 41.53 -12.25 -3.26
C ASP A 193 41.35 -13.52 -4.13
N LYS A 194 40.11 -13.95 -4.40
CA LYS A 194 39.78 -15.14 -5.19
C LYS A 194 39.27 -14.79 -6.59
N GLY A 195 39.14 -13.51 -6.90
CA GLY A 195 38.55 -13.06 -8.15
C GLY A 195 37.02 -12.94 -8.12
N ASP A 196 36.41 -13.08 -6.94
CA ASP A 196 34.96 -12.96 -6.80
C ASP A 196 34.56 -11.48 -6.66
N MET A 197 33.49 -11.09 -7.35
CA MET A 197 32.91 -9.75 -7.25
C MET A 197 32.17 -9.61 -5.92
N VAL A 198 32.62 -8.69 -5.08
CA VAL A 198 32.09 -8.42 -3.73
C VAL A 198 31.81 -6.93 -3.53
N CYS A 199 30.99 -6.62 -2.53
CA CYS A 199 30.71 -5.24 -2.16
C CYS A 199 31.99 -4.56 -1.61
N ARG A 200 32.20 -3.29 -1.99
CA ARG A 200 33.24 -2.44 -1.40
C ARG A 200 32.95 -2.16 0.07
N SER A 201 34.00 -1.84 0.84
CA SER A 201 33.82 -1.32 2.20
C SER A 201 33.02 0.01 2.19
N PRO A 202 32.31 0.35 3.29
CA PRO A 202 31.56 1.60 3.39
C PRO A 202 32.40 2.86 3.07
N GLU A 203 33.64 2.92 3.54
CA GLU A 203 34.56 4.04 3.28
C GLU A 203 34.91 4.13 1.79
N SER A 204 35.10 2.98 1.16
CA SER A 204 35.38 2.90 -0.27
C SER A 204 34.17 3.31 -1.11
N ILE A 205 32.97 2.84 -0.75
CA ILE A 205 31.70 3.26 -1.39
C ILE A 205 31.59 4.79 -1.34
N GLN A 206 31.75 5.39 -0.17
CA GLN A 206 31.69 6.83 0.02
C GLN A 206 32.72 7.57 -0.83
N ARG A 207 33.97 7.09 -0.85
CA ARG A 207 35.06 7.69 -1.63
C ARG A 207 34.78 7.67 -3.13
N PHE A 208 34.35 6.53 -3.67
CA PHE A 208 34.06 6.38 -5.09
C PHE A 208 32.83 7.19 -5.50
N TYR A 209 31.76 7.16 -4.71
CA TYR A 209 30.59 8.01 -4.95
C TYR A 209 30.98 9.50 -5.00
N ASN A 210 31.76 9.97 -4.01
CA ASN A 210 32.20 11.37 -3.96
C ASN A 210 33.07 11.77 -5.16
N LYS A 211 33.88 10.85 -5.68
CA LYS A 211 34.79 11.12 -6.79
C LYS A 211 34.10 11.10 -8.16
N PHE A 212 33.12 10.21 -8.35
CA PHE A 212 32.59 9.92 -9.68
C PHE A 212 31.12 10.33 -9.89
N LEU A 213 30.31 10.40 -8.83
CA LEU A 213 28.87 10.64 -8.96
C LEU A 213 28.43 11.98 -8.37
N ARG A 214 29.03 12.42 -7.26
CA ARG A 214 28.63 13.63 -6.57
C ARG A 214 28.68 14.85 -7.49
N GLY A 215 27.56 15.55 -7.63
CA GLY A 215 27.43 16.72 -8.52
C GLY A 215 27.32 16.40 -10.02
N SER A 216 27.35 15.12 -10.41
CA SER A 216 27.12 14.69 -11.78
C SER A 216 25.61 14.55 -12.07
N ARG A 217 25.25 14.30 -13.33
CA ARG A 217 23.86 13.96 -13.73
C ARG A 217 23.34 12.68 -13.05
N ASN A 218 24.25 11.80 -12.63
CA ASN A 218 23.94 10.52 -11.99
C ASN A 218 24.05 10.59 -10.45
N ASP A 219 24.07 11.80 -9.88
CA ASP A 219 23.99 11.97 -8.43
C ASP A 219 22.65 11.43 -7.92
N LEU A 220 22.70 10.52 -6.92
CA LEU A 220 21.51 9.92 -6.30
C LEU A 220 20.52 10.97 -5.77
N PHE A 221 21.02 12.09 -5.25
CA PHE A 221 20.20 13.21 -4.78
C PHE A 221 20.78 14.54 -5.28
N PRO A 222 20.28 15.09 -6.40
CA PRO A 222 20.80 16.34 -6.95
C PRO A 222 20.56 17.51 -5.97
N ASN A 223 21.37 18.56 -6.10
CA ASN A 223 21.37 19.72 -5.20
C ASN A 223 21.82 19.42 -3.77
N GLN A 224 23.13 19.15 -3.64
CA GLN A 224 23.82 18.85 -2.38
C GLN A 224 23.93 20.05 -1.42
N SER A 225 23.40 21.23 -1.79
CA SER A 225 23.28 22.37 -0.87
C SER A 225 22.27 22.11 0.24
N PHE A 226 21.22 21.32 -0.04
CA PHE A 226 20.21 20.96 0.95
C PHE A 226 20.76 19.91 1.93
N ARG A 227 20.56 20.16 3.23
CA ARG A 227 20.98 19.26 4.31
C ARG A 227 20.33 17.89 4.20
N ILE A 228 19.03 17.86 3.89
CA ILE A 228 18.28 16.60 3.73
C ILE A 228 18.89 15.68 2.67
N ASN A 229 19.29 16.22 1.51
CA ASN A 229 19.83 15.42 0.40
C ASN A 229 21.17 14.78 0.77
N ARG A 230 21.97 15.46 1.61
CA ARG A 230 23.21 14.89 2.15
C ARG A 230 22.92 13.72 3.09
N ILE A 231 21.95 13.87 4.00
CA ILE A 231 21.56 12.79 4.92
C ILE A 231 21.01 11.60 4.15
N LYS A 232 20.10 11.82 3.20
CA LYS A 232 19.53 10.74 2.37
C LYS A 232 20.59 9.99 1.58
N ARG A 233 21.57 10.72 1.01
CA ARG A 233 22.73 10.09 0.37
C ARG A 233 23.47 9.19 1.35
N ASP A 234 23.77 9.69 2.56
CA ASP A 234 24.53 8.92 3.53
C ASP A 234 23.76 7.67 4.00
N VAL A 235 22.42 7.77 4.14
CA VAL A 235 21.53 6.59 4.32
C VAL A 235 21.71 5.59 3.18
N VAL A 236 21.57 6.04 1.92
CA VAL A 236 21.69 5.12 0.77
C VAL A 236 23.06 4.44 0.75
N LEU A 237 24.14 5.20 0.91
CA LEU A 237 25.50 4.64 0.86
C LEU A 237 25.76 3.66 2.01
N GLY A 238 25.18 3.90 3.20
CA GLY A 238 25.21 2.97 4.33
C GLY A 238 24.41 1.69 4.09
N LEU A 239 23.34 1.76 3.29
CA LEU A 239 22.49 0.62 2.95
C LEU A 239 23.01 -0.22 1.78
N VAL A 240 23.86 0.33 0.91
CA VAL A 240 24.40 -0.40 -0.25
C VAL A 240 24.91 -1.81 0.10
N PRO A 241 25.72 -2.02 1.17
CA PRO A 241 26.18 -3.35 1.53
C PRO A 241 25.07 -4.36 1.82
N GLN A 242 23.95 -3.93 2.40
CA GLN A 242 22.82 -4.80 2.75
C GLN A 242 22.07 -5.29 1.51
N TYR A 243 21.96 -4.45 0.48
CA TYR A 243 21.22 -4.77 -0.73
C TYR A 243 22.10 -5.34 -1.86
N TYR A 244 23.43 -5.23 -1.74
CA TYR A 244 24.38 -5.53 -2.81
C TYR A 244 24.22 -6.94 -3.39
N ASP A 245 24.17 -7.97 -2.54
CA ASP A 245 24.12 -9.37 -2.98
C ASP A 245 22.82 -9.68 -3.74
N SER A 246 21.69 -9.15 -3.26
CA SER A 246 20.39 -9.24 -3.91
C SER A 246 20.41 -8.55 -5.28
N TRP A 247 21.00 -7.35 -5.36
CA TRP A 247 21.13 -6.62 -6.62
C TRP A 247 22.03 -7.32 -7.64
N MET A 248 23.07 -8.03 -7.20
CA MET A 248 23.99 -8.77 -8.08
C MET A 248 23.36 -10.02 -8.72
N ILE A 249 22.30 -10.58 -8.13
CA ILE A 249 21.55 -11.71 -8.72
C ILE A 249 20.37 -11.22 -9.55
N SER A 250 19.82 -10.04 -9.27
CA SER A 250 18.68 -9.51 -9.99
C SER A 250 19.04 -9.15 -11.45
N ASP A 251 18.27 -9.65 -12.41
CA ASP A 251 18.36 -9.28 -13.84
C ASP A 251 17.67 -7.94 -14.18
N THR A 252 17.23 -7.16 -13.18
CA THR A 252 16.61 -5.86 -13.42
C THR A 252 17.64 -4.78 -13.74
N ASP A 253 17.39 -3.99 -14.78
CA ASP A 253 18.24 -2.86 -15.19
C ASP A 253 18.31 -1.76 -14.12
N SER A 254 17.29 -1.65 -13.26
CA SER A 254 17.27 -0.72 -12.14
C SER A 254 17.41 -1.42 -10.79
N LYS A 255 18.16 -0.81 -9.88
CA LYS A 255 18.33 -1.21 -8.48
C LYS A 255 17.63 -0.22 -7.57
N GLU A 256 16.98 -0.74 -6.53
CA GLU A 256 16.04 -0.01 -5.69
C GLU A 256 16.26 -0.35 -4.22
N ILE A 257 16.18 0.66 -3.36
CA ILE A 257 15.98 0.51 -1.91
C ILE A 257 14.52 0.85 -1.64
N MET A 258 13.80 -0.11 -1.06
CA MET A 258 12.37 -0.01 -0.78
C MET A 258 12.15 -0.13 0.72
N PHE A 259 11.20 0.66 1.24
CA PHE A 259 10.65 0.51 2.57
C PHE A 259 9.15 0.28 2.44
N TYR A 260 8.61 -0.55 3.33
CA TYR A 260 7.23 -1.02 3.30
C TYR A 260 6.55 -0.78 4.65
N PRO A 261 5.20 -0.62 4.67
CA PRO A 261 4.43 -0.54 5.91
C PRO A 261 4.75 -1.67 6.90
N VAL A 262 4.97 -2.88 6.41
CA VAL A 262 5.32 -4.06 7.22
C VAL A 262 6.64 -3.89 8.00
N ASP A 263 7.55 -3.04 7.52
CA ASP A 263 8.81 -2.76 8.19
C ASP A 263 8.60 -1.98 9.49
N LEU A 264 7.50 -1.22 9.60
CA LEU A 264 7.12 -0.54 10.84
C LEU A 264 6.62 -1.52 11.91
N CYS A 265 6.31 -2.75 11.54
CA CYS A 265 5.85 -3.80 12.45
C CYS A 265 6.72 -5.07 12.28
N PRO A 266 8.01 -5.03 12.67
CA PRO A 266 8.91 -6.18 12.53
C PRO A 266 8.44 -7.40 13.32
N GLU A 267 8.71 -8.61 12.81
CA GLU A 267 8.23 -9.85 13.46
C GLU A 267 8.91 -10.08 14.80
N GLY A 268 8.10 -10.45 15.79
CA GLY A 268 8.58 -10.75 17.14
C GLY A 268 9.15 -9.54 17.86
N VAL A 269 8.87 -8.31 17.40
CA VAL A 269 9.30 -7.06 18.04
C VAL A 269 8.10 -6.36 18.66
N ALA A 270 8.18 -6.08 19.95
CA ALA A 270 7.22 -5.19 20.61
C ALA A 270 7.60 -3.75 20.28
N ILE A 271 6.84 -3.11 19.40
CA ILE A 271 7.08 -1.72 18.97
C ILE A 271 6.52 -0.72 19.99
N SER A 272 7.07 0.49 20.05
CA SER A 272 6.73 1.52 21.05
C SER A 272 5.69 2.55 20.59
N THR A 273 5.10 2.35 19.41
CA THR A 273 4.16 3.29 18.75
C THR A 273 2.91 2.57 18.23
N HIS A 274 1.82 3.30 18.07
CA HIS A 274 0.61 2.84 17.40
C HIS A 274 0.67 3.17 15.91
N VAL A 275 0.84 2.15 15.07
CA VAL A 275 0.76 2.28 13.61
C VAL A 275 -0.65 1.92 13.17
N LEU A 276 -1.44 2.92 12.79
CA LEU A 276 -2.85 2.80 12.48
C LEU A 276 -3.09 2.99 10.98
N VAL A 277 -3.69 2.00 10.31
CA VAL A 277 -4.12 2.10 8.91
C VAL A 277 -5.64 2.13 8.86
N PHE A 278 -6.22 3.26 8.49
CA PHE A 278 -7.67 3.44 8.40
C PHE A 278 -8.17 3.07 7.01
N GLU A 279 -8.62 1.82 6.85
CA GLU A 279 -9.07 1.29 5.55
C GLU A 279 -10.50 0.78 5.68
N GLY A 280 -11.44 1.36 4.91
CA GLY A 280 -12.87 1.04 5.07
C GLY A 280 -13.20 -0.44 4.82
N ALA A 281 -12.53 -1.04 3.84
CA ALA A 281 -12.67 -2.44 3.47
C ALA A 281 -11.43 -3.27 3.89
N GLY A 282 -10.83 -2.93 5.02
CA GLY A 282 -9.55 -3.50 5.46
C GLY A 282 -9.64 -5.00 5.76
N ASN A 283 -10.81 -5.46 6.20
CA ASN A 283 -11.09 -6.86 6.43
C ASN A 283 -11.02 -7.74 5.16
N ILE A 284 -11.14 -7.15 3.96
CA ILE A 284 -10.95 -7.87 2.69
C ILE A 284 -9.45 -8.07 2.41
N LEU A 285 -8.64 -7.02 2.53
CA LEU A 285 -7.21 -7.08 2.16
C LEU A 285 -6.35 -7.72 3.25
N PHE A 286 -6.60 -7.41 4.51
CA PHE A 286 -5.66 -7.64 5.61
C PHE A 286 -6.00 -8.86 6.47
N ARG A 287 -6.97 -9.68 6.04
CA ARG A 287 -7.33 -10.90 6.75
C ARG A 287 -6.13 -11.83 6.82
N GLY A 288 -5.73 -12.20 8.02
CA GLY A 288 -4.57 -13.07 8.24
C GLY A 288 -3.22 -12.38 8.03
N SER A 289 -3.15 -11.03 8.06
CA SER A 289 -1.86 -10.35 8.24
C SER A 289 -1.19 -10.86 9.50
N THR A 290 0.10 -11.18 9.42
CA THR A 290 0.90 -11.60 10.57
C THR A 290 1.47 -10.41 11.36
N ARG A 291 1.39 -9.19 10.80
CA ARG A 291 2.03 -8.00 11.35
C ARG A 291 1.06 -6.92 11.81
N PHE A 292 -0.13 -6.88 11.22
CA PHE A 292 -1.18 -5.94 11.62
C PHE A 292 -2.39 -6.68 12.20
N THR A 293 -2.85 -6.23 13.36
CA THR A 293 -4.09 -6.72 13.96
C THR A 293 -5.28 -6.02 13.31
N LEU A 294 -6.20 -6.80 12.76
CA LEU A 294 -7.43 -6.28 12.17
C LEU A 294 -8.43 -5.93 13.27
N LEU A 295 -8.84 -4.66 13.33
CA LEU A 295 -9.89 -4.15 14.19
C LEU A 295 -11.10 -3.83 13.30
N ASP A 296 -12.15 -4.66 13.36
CA ASP A 296 -13.29 -4.61 12.46
C ASP A 296 -14.59 -4.31 13.21
N THR A 297 -15.53 -3.61 12.57
CA THR A 297 -16.91 -3.52 13.03
C THR A 297 -17.69 -4.76 12.61
N GLU A 298 -18.56 -5.29 13.47
CA GLU A 298 -19.44 -6.42 13.11
C GLU A 298 -20.34 -6.10 11.90
N ASN A 299 -20.94 -4.90 11.89
CA ASN A 299 -21.80 -4.43 10.80
C ASN A 299 -21.18 -3.20 10.13
N LYS A 300 -20.81 -3.31 8.85
CA LYS A 300 -20.24 -2.20 8.05
C LYS A 300 -21.30 -1.40 7.34
N TYR A 301 -22.35 -2.05 6.88
CA TYR A 301 -23.43 -1.46 6.11
C TYR A 301 -24.78 -1.92 6.67
N ASN A 302 -25.74 -0.99 6.69
CA ASN A 302 -27.11 -1.19 7.19
C ASN A 302 -28.16 -0.84 6.11
N ALA A 303 -27.71 -0.50 4.90
CA ALA A 303 -28.57 -0.27 3.74
C ALA A 303 -28.80 -1.59 2.99
N ILE A 304 -29.91 -1.69 2.27
CA ILE A 304 -30.24 -2.84 1.43
C ILE A 304 -29.67 -2.60 0.03
N THR A 305 -28.86 -3.52 -0.46
CA THR A 305 -28.25 -3.45 -1.79
C THR A 305 -28.83 -4.53 -2.70
N GLU A 306 -29.54 -4.14 -3.76
CA GLU A 306 -30.13 -5.07 -4.71
C GLU A 306 -29.21 -5.25 -5.93
N PHE A 307 -28.71 -6.47 -6.14
CA PHE A 307 -27.91 -6.82 -7.30
C PHE A 307 -28.80 -7.29 -8.46
N ARG A 308 -28.70 -6.62 -9.60
CA ARG A 308 -29.52 -6.92 -10.79
C ARG A 308 -28.65 -7.11 -12.03
N ARG A 309 -28.74 -8.30 -12.62
CA ARG A 309 -28.04 -8.65 -13.85
C ARG A 309 -28.64 -7.94 -15.06
N MET A 310 -27.80 -7.57 -16.02
CA MET A 310 -28.19 -7.09 -17.35
C MET A 310 -27.40 -7.77 -18.45
N ASP A 311 -27.98 -7.86 -19.65
CA ASP A 311 -27.30 -8.38 -20.83
C ASP A 311 -26.30 -7.36 -21.37
N PHE A 312 -25.04 -7.75 -21.46
CA PHE A 312 -23.98 -6.87 -21.96
C PHE A 312 -23.90 -6.92 -23.48
N GLY A 313 -23.60 -8.09 -24.03
CA GLY A 313 -23.45 -8.32 -25.47
C GLY A 313 -22.21 -7.65 -26.11
N LEU A 314 -21.31 -7.07 -25.30
CA LEU A 314 -20.13 -6.32 -25.75
C LEU A 314 -18.82 -7.03 -25.41
N ARG A 315 -17.76 -6.71 -26.16
CA ARG A 315 -16.39 -7.19 -25.91
C ARG A 315 -15.44 -6.01 -25.98
N ARG A 316 -14.57 -5.87 -24.97
CA ARG A 316 -13.68 -4.70 -24.82
C ARG A 316 -12.75 -4.45 -26.01
N LYS A 317 -12.20 -5.53 -26.60
CA LYS A 317 -11.22 -5.47 -27.69
C LYS A 317 -11.83 -5.51 -29.10
N SER A 318 -13.15 -5.62 -29.19
CA SER A 318 -13.88 -5.69 -30.44
C SER A 318 -15.27 -5.12 -30.19
N LEU A 319 -15.32 -3.80 -30.00
CA LEU A 319 -16.57 -3.11 -29.72
C LEU A 319 -17.43 -3.07 -30.98
N ASP A 320 -18.61 -3.70 -30.91
CA ASP A 320 -19.65 -3.60 -31.92
C ASP A 320 -20.51 -2.36 -31.64
N GLU A 321 -20.56 -1.44 -32.60
CA GLU A 321 -21.20 -0.15 -32.43
C GLU A 321 -22.72 -0.20 -32.38
N VAL A 322 -23.33 -1.15 -33.08
CA VAL A 322 -24.78 -1.36 -33.06
C VAL A 322 -25.17 -1.90 -31.69
N ARG A 323 -24.46 -2.94 -31.22
CA ARG A 323 -24.70 -3.52 -29.90
C ARG A 323 -24.40 -2.54 -28.77
N PHE A 324 -23.41 -1.66 -28.94
CA PHE A 324 -23.12 -0.64 -27.95
C PHE A 324 -24.27 0.36 -27.82
N GLY A 325 -24.83 0.83 -28.94
CA GLY A 325 -26.03 1.66 -28.94
C GLY A 325 -27.24 0.96 -28.28
N GLU A 326 -27.46 -0.32 -28.57
CA GLU A 326 -28.51 -1.12 -27.91
C GLU A 326 -28.28 -1.28 -26.40
N PHE A 327 -27.03 -1.45 -25.98
CA PHE A 327 -26.67 -1.53 -24.57
C PHE A 327 -26.94 -0.20 -23.85
N VAL A 328 -26.54 0.94 -24.44
CA VAL A 328 -26.84 2.27 -23.88
C VAL A 328 -28.34 2.51 -23.79
N LYS A 329 -29.12 2.09 -24.80
CA LYS A 329 -30.60 2.12 -24.77
C LYS A 329 -31.19 1.33 -23.60
N ARG A 330 -30.63 0.15 -23.28
CA ARG A 330 -31.07 -0.63 -22.12
C ARG A 330 -30.81 0.11 -20.82
N ILE A 331 -29.63 0.70 -20.66
CA ILE A 331 -29.28 1.50 -19.47
C ILE A 331 -30.16 2.74 -19.35
N ALA A 332 -30.39 3.47 -20.45
CA ALA A 332 -31.25 4.65 -20.47
C ALA A 332 -32.66 4.36 -19.91
N LYS A 333 -33.22 3.18 -20.22
CA LYS A 333 -34.53 2.74 -19.70
C LYS A 333 -34.51 2.38 -18.21
N LEU A 334 -33.35 2.07 -17.63
CA LEU A 334 -33.19 1.66 -16.23
C LEU A 334 -32.85 2.83 -15.30
N ILE A 335 -32.31 3.94 -15.84
CA ILE A 335 -32.01 5.15 -15.07
C ILE A 335 -33.33 5.87 -14.76
N ASP A 336 -33.80 5.71 -13.52
CA ASP A 336 -35.01 6.36 -12.99
C ASP A 336 -34.70 7.26 -11.77
N LYS A 337 -33.46 7.23 -11.28
CA LYS A 337 -32.98 7.99 -10.13
C LYS A 337 -31.49 8.35 -10.32
N PRO A 338 -30.91 9.23 -9.47
CA PRO A 338 -29.50 9.58 -9.55
C PRO A 338 -28.60 8.34 -9.62
N SER A 339 -27.82 8.22 -10.68
CA SER A 339 -27.11 7.02 -11.08
C SER A 339 -25.62 7.26 -11.31
N LEU A 340 -24.79 6.33 -10.87
CA LEU A 340 -23.38 6.28 -11.25
C LEU A 340 -23.19 5.19 -12.31
N VAL A 341 -22.71 5.56 -13.50
CA VAL A 341 -22.34 4.60 -14.54
C VAL A 341 -20.82 4.45 -14.54
N VAL A 342 -20.34 3.23 -14.34
CA VAL A 342 -18.91 2.89 -14.33
C VAL A 342 -18.62 2.01 -15.52
N CYS A 343 -17.76 2.46 -16.43
CA CYS A 343 -17.42 1.74 -17.65
C CYS A 343 -15.91 1.44 -17.75
N TRP A 344 -15.49 0.75 -18.80
CA TRP A 344 -14.07 0.68 -19.14
C TRP A 344 -13.49 2.07 -19.41
N LYS A 345 -12.20 2.30 -19.11
CA LYS A 345 -11.53 3.55 -19.47
C LYS A 345 -11.42 3.67 -20.98
N ASP A 346 -10.87 2.63 -21.62
CA ASP A 346 -10.66 2.59 -23.05
C ASP A 346 -11.04 1.23 -23.64
N VAL A 347 -11.42 1.24 -24.91
CA VAL A 347 -11.85 0.10 -25.74
C VAL A 347 -11.00 0.02 -27.01
N ASN A 348 -10.93 -1.15 -27.64
CA ASN A 348 -10.17 -1.37 -28.88
C ASN A 348 -8.68 -0.93 -28.83
N ASP A 349 -8.07 -0.97 -27.65
CA ASP A 349 -6.68 -0.54 -27.40
C ASP A 349 -6.41 0.97 -27.69
N ASP A 350 -7.46 1.80 -27.74
CA ASP A 350 -7.31 3.26 -27.73
C ASP A 350 -6.68 3.69 -26.38
N ASP A 351 -5.76 4.64 -26.39
CA ASP A 351 -5.25 5.28 -25.16
C ASP A 351 -5.25 6.80 -25.35
N GLU A 352 -6.28 7.45 -24.81
CA GLU A 352 -6.38 8.92 -24.82
C GLU A 352 -5.53 9.60 -23.73
N GLY A 353 -4.74 8.81 -23.00
CA GLY A 353 -3.85 9.27 -21.95
C GLY A 353 -4.50 9.33 -20.57
N PRO A 354 -3.76 9.84 -19.57
CA PRO A 354 -4.20 9.85 -18.17
C PRO A 354 -5.40 10.76 -17.94
N GLY A 355 -6.38 10.30 -17.19
CA GLY A 355 -7.53 11.11 -16.75
C GLY A 355 -8.62 11.33 -17.81
N LYS A 356 -8.40 10.92 -19.07
CA LYS A 356 -9.36 11.06 -20.17
C LYS A 356 -9.87 9.69 -20.63
N SER A 357 -11.12 9.67 -21.08
CA SER A 357 -11.77 8.49 -21.63
C SER A 357 -12.79 8.92 -22.68
N GLY A 358 -12.44 8.75 -23.95
CA GLY A 358 -13.35 8.96 -25.08
C GLY A 358 -14.53 7.99 -25.04
N TYR A 359 -14.31 6.78 -24.51
CA TYR A 359 -15.37 5.81 -24.31
C TYR A 359 -16.43 6.30 -23.32
N ALA A 360 -16.03 6.81 -22.15
CA ALA A 360 -16.95 7.37 -21.16
C ALA A 360 -17.70 8.57 -21.71
N GLU A 361 -17.03 9.45 -22.46
CA GLU A 361 -17.66 10.64 -23.02
C GLU A 361 -18.62 10.31 -24.18
N ARG A 362 -18.30 9.28 -24.96
CA ARG A 362 -19.21 8.74 -25.95
C ARG A 362 -20.44 8.10 -25.31
N PHE A 363 -20.26 7.34 -24.24
CA PHE A 363 -21.36 6.78 -23.44
C PHE A 363 -22.29 7.90 -22.95
N ARG A 364 -21.71 9.00 -22.45
CA ARG A 364 -22.45 10.19 -22.00
C ARG A 364 -23.31 10.76 -23.11
N ARG A 365 -22.71 11.01 -24.29
CA ARG A 365 -23.43 11.56 -25.45
C ARG A 365 -24.61 10.69 -25.87
N LEU A 366 -24.42 9.37 -25.87
CA LEU A 366 -25.49 8.43 -26.25
C LEU A 366 -26.61 8.40 -25.21
N LEU A 367 -26.33 8.42 -23.91
CA LEU A 367 -27.39 8.50 -22.89
C LEU A 367 -28.21 9.79 -23.03
N VAL A 368 -27.57 10.93 -23.31
CA VAL A 368 -28.28 12.19 -23.57
C VAL A 368 -29.12 12.10 -24.85
N ALA A 369 -28.60 11.47 -25.90
CA ALA A 369 -29.33 11.26 -27.16
C ALA A 369 -30.55 10.34 -26.98
N GLU A 370 -30.49 9.38 -26.04
CA GLU A 370 -31.63 8.54 -25.64
C GLU A 370 -32.60 9.25 -24.67
N GLY A 371 -32.39 10.55 -24.40
CA GLY A 371 -33.30 11.39 -23.63
C GLY A 371 -33.12 11.34 -22.11
N VAL A 372 -32.03 10.75 -21.60
CA VAL A 372 -31.75 10.74 -20.16
C VAL A 372 -31.27 12.13 -19.72
N ASP A 373 -31.92 12.69 -18.69
CA ASP A 373 -31.50 13.97 -18.10
C ASP A 373 -30.05 13.88 -17.59
N PRO A 374 -29.11 14.72 -18.06
CA PRO A 374 -27.72 14.74 -17.59
C PRO A 374 -27.54 14.90 -16.07
N ARG A 375 -28.55 15.41 -15.36
CA ARG A 375 -28.54 15.55 -13.90
C ARG A 375 -28.82 14.24 -13.17
N LEU A 376 -29.40 13.26 -13.84
CA LEU A 376 -29.74 11.94 -13.27
C LEU A 376 -28.59 10.95 -13.35
N PHE A 377 -27.50 11.25 -14.06
CA PHE A 377 -26.39 10.32 -14.15
C PHE A 377 -25.03 11.01 -14.13
N THR A 378 -24.04 10.30 -13.60
CA THR A 378 -22.63 10.62 -13.79
C THR A 378 -21.92 9.41 -14.36
N ILE A 379 -20.99 9.62 -15.30
CA ILE A 379 -20.18 8.55 -15.87
C ILE A 379 -18.75 8.70 -15.38
N THR A 380 -18.20 7.59 -14.89
CA THR A 380 -16.78 7.41 -14.61
C THR A 380 -16.30 6.09 -15.21
N TYR A 381 -15.04 5.77 -15.03
CA TYR A 381 -14.43 4.53 -15.53
C TYR A 381 -13.60 3.84 -14.46
N TYR A 382 -13.39 2.54 -14.64
CA TYR A 382 -12.54 1.77 -13.72
C TYR A 382 -11.11 2.33 -13.67
N GLY A 383 -10.59 2.52 -12.45
CA GLY A 383 -9.27 3.09 -12.20
C GLY A 383 -9.20 4.63 -12.20
N ALA A 384 -10.31 5.34 -12.42
CA ALA A 384 -10.34 6.80 -12.26
C ALA A 384 -10.00 7.22 -10.81
N THR A 385 -9.30 8.36 -10.66
CA THR A 385 -8.83 8.85 -9.35
C THR A 385 -9.97 9.26 -8.41
N ASP A 386 -11.09 9.70 -8.98
CA ASP A 386 -12.30 10.04 -8.24
C ASP A 386 -13.02 8.82 -7.65
N ASN A 387 -12.76 7.60 -8.13
CA ASN A 387 -13.25 6.37 -7.50
C ASN A 387 -12.70 6.16 -6.08
N LYS A 388 -11.60 6.85 -5.69
CA LYS A 388 -10.92 6.70 -4.40
C LYS A 388 -11.10 7.85 -3.40
N SER A 389 -11.39 9.08 -3.83
CA SER A 389 -11.39 10.22 -2.87
C SER A 389 -12.52 11.25 -3.06
N THR A 390 -13.54 10.96 -3.86
CA THR A 390 -14.67 11.91 -4.04
C THR A 390 -15.89 11.62 -3.16
N ASN A 391 -16.60 12.70 -2.83
CA ASN A 391 -17.96 12.66 -2.25
C ASN A 391 -19.05 12.92 -3.30
N SER A 392 -18.67 13.16 -4.57
CA SER A 392 -19.61 13.52 -5.65
C SER A 392 -20.69 12.47 -5.94
N TYR A 393 -20.47 11.20 -5.56
CA TYR A 393 -21.38 10.10 -5.85
C TYR A 393 -22.34 9.77 -4.70
N ARG A 394 -22.21 10.43 -3.55
CA ARG A 394 -22.93 10.08 -2.32
C ARG A 394 -24.45 10.13 -2.48
N ASP A 395 -24.97 10.92 -3.42
CA ASP A 395 -26.41 11.05 -3.65
C ASP A 395 -26.96 10.09 -4.71
N ALA A 396 -26.09 9.31 -5.37
CA ALA A 396 -26.53 8.26 -6.28
C ALA A 396 -27.27 7.16 -5.50
N ARG A 397 -28.37 6.68 -6.08
CA ARG A 397 -29.17 5.56 -5.59
C ARG A 397 -29.05 4.31 -6.46
N GLN A 398 -28.38 4.45 -7.59
CA GLN A 398 -28.08 3.38 -8.55
C GLN A 398 -26.60 3.42 -8.94
N ILE A 399 -26.02 2.25 -9.17
CA ILE A 399 -24.73 2.11 -9.83
C ILE A 399 -24.83 1.06 -10.94
N PHE A 400 -24.26 1.35 -12.10
CA PHE A 400 -24.17 0.47 -13.25
C PHE A 400 -22.70 0.08 -13.44
N LEU A 401 -22.39 -1.20 -13.26
CA LEU A 401 -21.07 -1.78 -13.51
C LEU A 401 -21.05 -2.35 -14.93
N CYS A 402 -20.55 -1.55 -15.87
CA CYS A 402 -20.56 -1.85 -17.29
C CYS A 402 -19.26 -2.55 -17.71
N GLY A 403 -19.33 -3.87 -17.81
CA GLY A 403 -18.24 -4.75 -18.22
C GLY A 403 -17.34 -5.14 -17.06
N ASP A 404 -16.91 -6.40 -17.06
CA ASP A 404 -15.97 -6.90 -16.07
C ASP A 404 -14.60 -6.25 -16.25
N TRP A 405 -13.96 -5.95 -15.11
CA TRP A 405 -12.62 -5.38 -15.07
C TRP A 405 -11.72 -6.21 -14.18
N ASN A 406 -10.71 -6.80 -14.80
CA ASN A 406 -9.70 -7.60 -14.12
C ASN A 406 -8.49 -6.72 -13.77
N LEU A 407 -8.11 -6.77 -12.49
CA LEU A 407 -6.94 -6.10 -11.97
C LEU A 407 -5.67 -6.93 -12.27
N PRO A 408 -4.56 -6.29 -12.68
CA PRO A 408 -3.28 -6.99 -12.83
C PRO A 408 -2.83 -7.62 -11.51
N ASN A 409 -2.36 -8.88 -11.55
CA ASN A 409 -1.85 -9.58 -10.36
C ASN A 409 -0.68 -8.83 -9.68
N THR A 410 0.03 -7.98 -10.41
CA THR A 410 1.16 -7.17 -9.90
C THR A 410 0.77 -6.28 -8.73
N GLU A 411 -0.45 -5.74 -8.71
CA GLU A 411 -0.91 -4.87 -7.63
C GLU A 411 -1.21 -5.67 -6.36
N SER A 412 -1.86 -6.84 -6.48
CA SER A 412 -2.03 -7.74 -5.32
C SER A 412 -0.69 -8.20 -4.75
N ALA A 413 0.31 -8.48 -5.60
CA ALA A 413 1.65 -8.84 -5.16
C ALA A 413 2.35 -7.70 -4.38
N ARG A 414 2.15 -6.45 -4.81
CA ARG A 414 2.63 -5.27 -4.08
C ARG A 414 1.99 -5.16 -2.71
N ILE A 415 0.67 -5.32 -2.60
CA ILE A 415 -0.04 -5.30 -1.30
C ILE A 415 0.47 -6.42 -0.39
N ARG A 416 0.61 -7.65 -0.90
CA ARG A 416 1.16 -8.78 -0.13
C ARG A 416 2.54 -8.47 0.44
N LYS A 417 3.45 -7.96 -0.40
CA LYS A 417 4.80 -7.59 0.02
C LYS A 417 4.77 -6.44 1.04
N ALA A 418 3.95 -5.43 0.79
CA ALA A 418 3.89 -4.21 1.60
C ALA A 418 3.36 -4.41 3.01
N TYR A 419 2.45 -5.37 3.22
CA TYR A 419 1.74 -5.56 4.49
C TYR A 419 1.86 -6.97 5.08
N GLY A 420 2.64 -7.85 4.44
CA GLY A 420 2.82 -9.23 4.90
C GLY A 420 1.53 -10.04 4.88
N THR A 421 0.68 -9.86 3.86
CA THR A 421 -0.62 -10.53 3.73
C THR A 421 -0.59 -11.67 2.71
N SER A 422 -1.66 -12.47 2.69
CA SER A 422 -1.93 -13.46 1.64
C SER A 422 -2.91 -12.97 0.58
N THR A 423 -3.08 -11.64 0.42
CA THR A 423 -4.02 -11.01 -0.52
C THR A 423 -3.81 -11.49 -1.96
N ASP A 424 -4.83 -12.00 -2.63
CA ASP A 424 -4.76 -12.37 -4.04
C ASP A 424 -5.48 -11.37 -4.97
N SER A 425 -5.50 -11.67 -6.27
CA SER A 425 -6.19 -10.84 -7.25
C SER A 425 -7.71 -10.81 -7.07
N GLN A 426 -8.30 -11.82 -6.42
CA GLN A 426 -9.73 -11.82 -6.07
C GLN A 426 -9.99 -10.90 -4.89
N ASP A 427 -9.18 -10.95 -3.83
CA ASP A 427 -9.30 -9.99 -2.71
C ASP A 427 -9.15 -8.57 -3.20
N GLN A 428 -8.21 -8.34 -4.11
CA GLN A 428 -7.99 -7.02 -4.68
C GLN A 428 -9.21 -6.55 -5.47
N LYS A 429 -9.85 -7.44 -6.23
CA LYS A 429 -11.08 -7.15 -6.97
C LYS A 429 -12.25 -6.88 -6.01
N ASP A 430 -12.44 -7.75 -5.02
CA ASP A 430 -13.47 -7.63 -4.01
C ASP A 430 -13.31 -6.31 -3.23
N TRP A 431 -12.08 -5.96 -2.83
CA TRP A 431 -11.76 -4.70 -2.15
C TRP A 431 -12.04 -3.47 -3.03
N TYR A 432 -11.61 -3.51 -4.30
CA TYR A 432 -11.82 -2.40 -5.23
C TYR A 432 -13.31 -2.16 -5.49
N PHE A 433 -14.07 -3.23 -5.79
CA PHE A 433 -15.49 -3.11 -6.09
C PHE A 433 -16.34 -2.82 -4.85
N SER A 434 -15.97 -3.36 -3.68
CA SER A 434 -16.60 -2.98 -2.41
C SER A 434 -16.45 -1.48 -2.15
N GLN A 435 -15.28 -0.92 -2.42
CA GLN A 435 -15.12 0.52 -2.27
C GLN A 435 -15.93 1.30 -3.29
N LEU A 436 -15.91 0.88 -4.56
CA LEU A 436 -16.64 1.53 -5.64
C LEU A 436 -18.15 1.54 -5.40
N ILE A 437 -18.74 0.40 -5.06
CA ILE A 437 -20.18 0.27 -4.79
C ILE A 437 -20.56 1.12 -3.58
N ALA A 438 -19.77 1.10 -2.51
CA ALA A 438 -20.05 1.89 -1.31
C ALA A 438 -19.99 3.41 -1.55
N ARG A 439 -19.48 3.90 -2.70
CA ARG A 439 -19.42 5.35 -3.00
C ARG A 439 -20.78 6.00 -3.17
N ILE A 440 -21.78 5.24 -3.61
CA ILE A 440 -23.16 5.74 -3.72
C ILE A 440 -23.75 5.96 -2.32
N GLY A 441 -25.05 6.21 -2.19
CA GLY A 441 -25.64 6.53 -0.88
C GLY A 441 -25.50 5.45 0.21
N ILE A 442 -25.05 4.23 -0.09
CA ILE A 442 -24.73 3.17 0.89
C ILE A 442 -23.86 3.71 2.04
N ARG A 443 -22.82 4.50 1.76
CA ARG A 443 -21.95 5.14 2.78
C ARG A 443 -22.63 6.17 3.68
N LYS A 444 -23.90 6.50 3.45
CA LYS A 444 -24.69 7.33 4.38
C LYS A 444 -25.05 6.54 5.64
N HIS A 445 -25.07 5.21 5.54
CA HIS A 445 -25.49 4.28 6.59
C HIS A 445 -26.92 4.56 7.10
N ILE A 446 -27.86 4.74 6.16
CA ILE A 446 -29.28 4.93 6.49
C ILE A 446 -29.96 3.58 6.42
N GLU A 447 -30.41 3.09 7.58
CA GLU A 447 -31.05 1.79 7.71
C GLU A 447 -32.32 1.68 6.85
N GLY A 448 -32.46 0.58 6.13
CA GLY A 448 -33.64 0.30 5.29
C GLY A 448 -33.69 1.04 3.96
N GLU A 449 -32.79 2.00 3.68
CA GLU A 449 -32.68 2.58 2.34
C GLU A 449 -32.19 1.53 1.34
N ARG A 450 -32.77 1.57 0.13
CA ARG A 450 -32.48 0.64 -0.96
C ARG A 450 -31.63 1.27 -2.03
N TYR A 451 -30.57 0.58 -2.40
CA TYR A 451 -29.63 0.94 -3.47
C TYR A 451 -29.58 -0.19 -4.48
N THR A 452 -29.46 0.13 -5.77
CA THR A 452 -29.44 -0.90 -6.82
C THR A 452 -28.09 -0.94 -7.50
N VAL A 453 -27.46 -2.12 -7.52
CA VAL A 453 -26.25 -2.42 -8.27
C VAL A 453 -26.65 -3.20 -9.50
N TYR A 454 -26.66 -2.52 -10.62
CA TYR A 454 -26.82 -3.12 -11.92
C TYR A 454 -25.47 -3.59 -12.43
N TYR A 455 -25.35 -4.85 -12.85
CA TYR A 455 -24.10 -5.42 -13.34
C TYR A 455 -24.30 -6.21 -14.63
N THR A 456 -23.30 -6.18 -15.50
CA THR A 456 -23.30 -6.90 -16.77
C THR A 456 -23.08 -8.41 -16.59
N ASP A 457 -23.60 -9.21 -17.51
CA ASP A 457 -23.60 -10.66 -17.43
C ASP A 457 -22.23 -11.35 -17.62
N ASP A 458 -21.20 -10.58 -17.94
CA ASP A 458 -19.81 -11.02 -18.02
C ASP A 458 -19.11 -11.09 -16.65
N PHE A 459 -19.73 -10.59 -15.58
CA PHE A 459 -19.25 -10.80 -14.21
C PHE A 459 -19.45 -12.24 -13.75
N ASP A 460 -18.44 -12.81 -13.10
CA ASP A 460 -18.53 -14.11 -12.43
C ASP A 460 -19.64 -14.10 -11.36
N ALA A 461 -20.55 -15.07 -11.41
CA ALA A 461 -21.68 -15.16 -10.48
C ALA A 461 -21.19 -15.25 -9.02
N ARG A 462 -20.11 -16.00 -8.78
CA ARG A 462 -19.55 -16.11 -7.42
C ARG A 462 -19.05 -14.77 -6.92
N PHE A 463 -18.44 -13.95 -7.78
CA PHE A 463 -18.02 -12.60 -7.40
C PHE A 463 -19.20 -11.73 -6.96
N ILE A 464 -20.33 -11.79 -7.69
CA ILE A 464 -21.53 -11.06 -7.32
C ILE A 464 -22.12 -11.57 -6.00
N ASP A 465 -22.17 -12.89 -5.78
CA ASP A 465 -22.63 -13.48 -4.52
C ASP A 465 -21.79 -13.01 -3.32
N ARG A 466 -20.46 -12.85 -3.50
CA ARG A 466 -19.58 -12.30 -2.47
C ARG A 466 -19.87 -10.82 -2.18
N MET A 467 -20.12 -10.02 -3.22
CA MET A 467 -20.51 -8.61 -3.05
C MET A 467 -21.86 -8.49 -2.33
N ASP A 468 -22.84 -9.29 -2.73
CA ASP A 468 -24.16 -9.35 -2.08
C ASP A 468 -24.04 -9.71 -0.59
N SER A 469 -23.30 -10.78 -0.28
CA SER A 469 -23.01 -11.19 1.10
C SER A 469 -22.28 -10.09 1.89
N TYR A 470 -21.34 -9.39 1.26
CA TYR A 470 -20.56 -8.34 1.92
C TYR A 470 -21.42 -7.11 2.26
N PHE A 471 -22.31 -6.69 1.37
CA PHE A 471 -23.15 -5.50 1.58
C PHE A 471 -24.42 -5.77 2.39
N ASN A 472 -25.06 -6.93 2.22
CA ASN A 472 -26.35 -7.23 2.86
C ASN A 472 -26.20 -8.08 4.13
N GLU A 473 -25.19 -8.93 4.21
CA GLU A 473 -24.97 -9.83 5.36
C GLU A 473 -23.74 -9.44 6.20
N ASN A 474 -23.00 -8.39 5.80
CA ASN A 474 -21.72 -8.00 6.41
C ASN A 474 -20.72 -9.15 6.51
N ARG A 475 -20.78 -10.10 5.57
CA ARG A 475 -20.05 -11.37 5.63
C ARG A 475 -19.04 -11.50 4.49
N ILE A 476 -17.79 -11.83 4.84
CA ILE A 476 -16.78 -12.27 3.88
C ILE A 476 -16.86 -13.79 3.72
N THR A 477 -17.40 -14.25 2.59
CA THR A 477 -17.48 -15.67 2.22
C THR A 477 -16.11 -16.26 1.87
N GLY A 478 -15.87 -17.51 2.29
CA GLY A 478 -14.59 -18.21 2.08
C GLY A 478 -14.31 -18.61 0.62
N LYS A 479 -13.03 -18.84 0.32
CA LYS A 479 -12.51 -19.10 -1.04
C LYS A 479 -12.32 -20.58 -1.36
N VAL A 480 -12.24 -20.89 -2.65
CA VAL A 480 -11.48 -22.04 -3.16
C VAL A 480 -10.02 -21.59 -3.29
N SER A 481 -9.09 -22.25 -2.59
CA SER A 481 -7.68 -21.86 -2.60
C SER A 481 -7.09 -21.92 -4.01
N VAL A 482 -6.66 -20.78 -4.56
CA VAL A 482 -5.86 -20.74 -5.78
C VAL A 482 -4.39 -20.73 -5.37
N SER A 483 -3.65 -21.77 -5.77
CA SER A 483 -2.19 -21.82 -5.65
C SER A 483 -1.57 -20.75 -6.56
N HIS A 484 -0.95 -19.72 -5.99
CA HIS A 484 -0.24 -18.71 -6.76
C HIS A 484 1.22 -19.15 -7.01
N ASN A 485 1.55 -19.47 -8.26
CA ASN A 485 2.91 -19.79 -8.73
C ASN A 485 3.80 -18.54 -8.91
N ASP A 486 3.58 -17.48 -8.14
CA ASP A 486 4.27 -16.19 -8.34
C ASP A 486 5.77 -16.28 -8.01
N TRP A 487 6.16 -17.11 -7.03
CA TRP A 487 7.55 -17.31 -6.65
C TRP A 487 8.38 -18.04 -7.72
N GLU A 488 7.77 -18.93 -8.52
CA GLU A 488 8.47 -19.59 -9.61
C GLU A 488 8.83 -18.62 -10.72
N LYS A 489 7.94 -17.65 -11.00
CA LYS A 489 8.18 -16.59 -11.99
C LYS A 489 9.28 -15.64 -11.52
N GLU A 490 9.30 -15.27 -10.24
CA GLU A 490 10.37 -14.45 -9.69
C GLU A 490 11.72 -15.19 -9.72
N LEU A 491 11.75 -16.46 -9.34
CA LEU A 491 12.95 -17.29 -9.43
C LEU A 491 13.47 -17.41 -10.88
N ASP A 492 12.57 -17.45 -11.87
CA ASP A 492 12.96 -17.51 -13.29
C ASP A 492 13.64 -16.22 -13.77
N LYS A 493 13.29 -15.06 -13.21
CA LYS A 493 13.91 -13.76 -13.52
C LYS A 493 15.28 -13.53 -12.86
N MET A 494 15.72 -14.41 -11.96
CA MET A 494 16.99 -14.25 -11.25
C MET A 494 18.16 -14.81 -12.05
N ASN A 495 19.34 -14.20 -11.98
CA ASN A 495 20.57 -14.69 -12.63
C ASN A 495 21.20 -15.88 -11.89
N ILE A 496 20.43 -16.95 -11.72
CA ILE A 496 20.84 -18.17 -11.03
C ILE A 496 21.00 -19.31 -12.05
N ARG A 497 22.04 -20.12 -11.88
CA ARG A 497 22.27 -21.28 -12.75
C ARG A 497 21.04 -22.21 -12.76
N LYS A 498 20.68 -22.69 -13.95
CA LYS A 498 19.46 -23.49 -14.18
C LYS A 498 19.33 -24.72 -13.26
N ASN A 499 20.44 -25.36 -12.91
CA ASN A 499 20.45 -26.49 -11.98
C ASN A 499 20.10 -26.06 -10.55
N LEU A 500 20.63 -24.93 -10.07
CA LEU A 500 20.32 -24.39 -8.75
C LEU A 500 18.87 -23.91 -8.67
N LYS A 501 18.33 -23.27 -9.73
CA LYS A 501 16.89 -22.94 -9.78
C LYS A 501 16.00 -24.17 -9.60
N LYS A 502 16.35 -25.32 -10.20
CA LYS A 502 15.60 -26.57 -10.02
C LYS A 502 15.66 -27.06 -8.57
N GLU A 503 16.82 -26.98 -7.93
CA GLU A 503 17.01 -27.38 -6.53
C GLU A 503 16.22 -26.47 -5.57
N ILE A 504 16.24 -25.15 -5.80
CA ILE A 504 15.45 -24.17 -5.05
C ILE A 504 13.96 -24.46 -5.22
N ARG A 505 13.50 -24.79 -6.43
CA ARG A 505 12.09 -25.17 -6.66
C ARG A 505 11.67 -26.39 -5.85
N LEU A 506 12.54 -27.40 -5.78
CA LEU A 506 12.28 -28.61 -5.00
C LEU A 506 12.17 -28.30 -3.50
N LEU A 507 13.05 -27.45 -2.98
CA LEU A 507 13.02 -27.02 -1.58
C LEU A 507 11.79 -26.18 -1.23
N ALA A 508 11.38 -25.28 -2.12
CA ALA A 508 10.26 -24.37 -1.89
C ALA A 508 8.88 -24.98 -2.20
N ARG A 509 8.80 -26.09 -2.95
CA ARG A 509 7.54 -26.63 -3.50
C ARG A 509 6.41 -26.78 -2.48
N TYR A 510 6.72 -27.22 -1.26
CA TYR A 510 5.75 -27.42 -0.18
C TYR A 510 6.00 -26.52 1.03
N ASP A 511 6.87 -25.53 0.88
CA ASP A 511 7.27 -24.62 1.95
C ASP A 511 6.80 -23.20 1.61
N LYS A 512 5.62 -22.85 2.11
CA LYS A 512 5.02 -21.54 1.84
C LYS A 512 5.86 -20.38 2.35
N ASP A 513 6.63 -20.56 3.41
CA ASP A 513 7.43 -19.48 3.99
C ASP A 513 8.73 -19.30 3.19
N MET A 514 9.31 -20.38 2.67
CA MET A 514 10.38 -20.29 1.67
C MET A 514 9.89 -19.66 0.36
N GLN A 515 8.67 -19.97 -0.10
CA GLN A 515 8.08 -19.33 -1.28
C GLN A 515 7.90 -17.83 -1.07
N LYS A 516 7.44 -17.41 0.12
CA LYS A 516 7.36 -15.99 0.50
C LYS A 516 8.75 -15.35 0.51
N ALA A 517 9.75 -15.98 1.13
CA ALA A 517 11.12 -15.47 1.18
C ALA A 517 11.69 -15.16 -0.21
N ILE A 518 11.48 -16.04 -1.19
CA ILE A 518 11.88 -15.83 -2.59
C ILE A 518 11.26 -14.58 -3.23
N THR A 519 10.06 -14.17 -2.79
CA THR A 519 9.30 -13.05 -3.38
C THR A 519 9.33 -11.76 -2.57
N MET A 520 9.57 -11.85 -1.27
CA MET A 520 9.39 -10.75 -0.32
C MET A 520 10.69 -10.22 0.26
N ASP A 521 11.85 -10.79 -0.09
CA ASP A 521 13.16 -10.39 0.47
C ASP A 521 13.18 -10.49 2.01
N SER A 522 12.52 -11.52 2.53
CA SER A 522 12.38 -11.78 3.97
C SER A 522 13.32 -12.88 4.42
N GLU A 523 13.99 -12.70 5.55
CA GLU A 523 14.86 -13.72 6.13
C GLU A 523 14.07 -15.00 6.48
N TYR A 524 14.57 -16.16 6.04
CA TYR A 524 13.97 -17.44 6.35
C TYR A 524 15.05 -18.50 6.61
N THR A 525 14.86 -19.33 7.63
CA THR A 525 15.76 -20.45 7.91
C THR A 525 15.08 -21.76 7.53
N LYS A 526 15.65 -22.46 6.55
CA LYS A 526 15.23 -23.80 6.15
C LYS A 526 16.13 -24.83 6.78
N GLU A 527 15.60 -25.62 7.71
CA GLU A 527 16.31 -26.79 8.24
C GLU A 527 15.95 -28.06 7.45
N VAL A 528 16.96 -28.82 7.03
CA VAL A 528 16.80 -30.09 6.29
C VAL A 528 17.82 -31.11 6.76
N THR A 529 17.56 -32.39 6.52
CA THR A 529 18.57 -33.46 6.70
C THR A 529 19.17 -33.87 5.36
N PHE A 530 20.34 -34.53 5.38
CA PHE A 530 20.89 -35.14 4.17
C PHE A 530 19.92 -36.14 3.50
N ALA A 531 19.22 -36.94 4.30
CA ALA A 531 18.23 -37.89 3.80
C ALA A 531 17.09 -37.18 3.06
N TYR A 532 16.58 -36.07 3.61
CA TYR A 532 15.55 -35.28 2.95
C TYR A 532 16.02 -34.73 1.58
N LEU A 533 17.24 -34.21 1.52
CA LEU A 533 17.81 -33.70 0.27
C LEU A 533 17.99 -34.81 -0.79
N GLU A 534 18.57 -35.95 -0.41
CA GLU A 534 18.97 -37.01 -1.34
C GLU A 534 17.84 -37.96 -1.74
N GLU A 535 16.98 -38.31 -0.79
CA GLU A 535 15.99 -39.38 -0.92
C GLU A 535 14.60 -38.82 -1.25
N ILE A 536 14.24 -37.67 -0.69
CA ILE A 536 12.93 -37.04 -0.93
C ILE A 536 13.00 -36.06 -2.10
N LEU A 537 14.00 -35.19 -2.14
CA LEU A 537 14.12 -34.17 -3.19
C LEU A 537 15.01 -34.57 -4.37
N GLY A 538 15.82 -35.63 -4.23
CA GLY A 538 16.73 -36.08 -5.29
C GLY A 538 17.95 -35.16 -5.52
N ILE A 539 18.24 -34.25 -4.60
CA ILE A 539 19.39 -33.34 -4.61
C ILE A 539 20.61 -34.07 -4.05
N ARG A 540 21.22 -34.90 -4.89
CA ARG A 540 22.39 -35.71 -4.51
C ARG A 540 23.71 -34.98 -4.78
N ARG A 541 24.69 -35.24 -3.92
CA ARG A 541 26.08 -34.80 -4.05
C ARG A 541 27.01 -35.99 -3.82
N SER A 542 28.31 -35.79 -4.05
CA SER A 542 29.33 -36.85 -3.93
C SER A 542 29.54 -37.36 -2.50
N ALA A 543 29.17 -36.58 -1.48
CA ALA A 543 29.16 -37.02 -0.09
C ALA A 543 28.18 -36.22 0.76
N ARG A 544 27.78 -36.78 1.91
CA ARG A 544 26.95 -36.14 2.94
C ARG A 544 27.76 -35.16 3.78
N GLU A 545 28.28 -34.13 3.12
CA GLU A 545 29.03 -33.07 3.78
C GLU A 545 28.60 -31.70 3.26
N ARG A 546 28.46 -30.73 4.16
CA ARG A 546 27.98 -29.37 3.85
C ARG A 546 28.79 -28.68 2.75
N ARG A 547 30.10 -28.94 2.66
CA ARG A 547 30.98 -28.35 1.63
C ARG A 547 30.51 -28.64 0.19
N TYR A 548 29.86 -29.77 -0.06
CA TYR A 548 29.37 -30.11 -1.40
C TYR A 548 28.04 -29.43 -1.77
N TYR A 549 27.36 -28.85 -0.78
CA TYR A 549 26.15 -28.05 -0.96
C TYR A 549 26.44 -26.53 -0.92
N LYS A 550 27.72 -26.15 -0.75
CA LYS A 550 28.16 -24.76 -0.58
C LYS A 550 27.53 -23.78 -1.57
N LYS A 551 27.53 -24.11 -2.88
CA LYS A 551 26.94 -23.23 -3.91
C LYS A 551 25.43 -23.02 -3.75
N LEU A 552 24.70 -24.06 -3.32
CA LEU A 552 23.25 -23.94 -3.05
C LEU A 552 23.02 -23.11 -1.79
N ILE A 553 23.80 -23.36 -0.73
CA ILE A 553 23.75 -22.60 0.53
C ILE A 553 24.04 -21.12 0.27
N GLU A 554 25.10 -20.80 -0.48
CA GLU A 554 25.46 -19.42 -0.83
C GLU A 554 24.40 -18.74 -1.69
N THR A 555 23.85 -19.46 -2.68
CA THR A 555 22.78 -18.90 -3.54
C THR A 555 21.53 -18.60 -2.73
N LEU A 556 21.13 -19.50 -1.83
CA LEU A 556 19.99 -19.28 -0.93
C LEU A 556 20.28 -18.15 0.06
N GLY A 557 21.50 -18.06 0.58
CA GLY A 557 21.93 -16.99 1.49
C GLY A 557 21.80 -15.61 0.85
N ARG A 558 22.17 -15.48 -0.43
CA ARG A 558 21.98 -14.22 -1.19
C ARG A 558 20.51 -13.88 -1.48
N LEU A 559 19.58 -14.82 -1.25
CA LEU A 559 18.13 -14.58 -1.27
C LEU A 559 17.55 -14.37 0.14
N GLY A 560 18.39 -14.17 1.16
CA GLY A 560 17.94 -14.07 2.56
C GLY A 560 17.53 -15.41 3.19
N ILE A 561 17.82 -16.55 2.53
CA ILE A 561 17.41 -17.88 3.00
C ILE A 561 18.61 -18.63 3.57
N THR A 562 18.61 -18.86 4.89
CA THR A 562 19.63 -19.68 5.56
C THR A 562 19.26 -21.16 5.46
N LEU A 563 20.04 -21.94 4.71
CA LEU A 563 19.86 -23.39 4.62
C LEU A 563 20.75 -24.12 5.65
N VAL A 564 20.14 -24.73 6.65
CA VAL A 564 20.83 -25.55 7.67
C VAL A 564 20.64 -27.02 7.34
N ILE A 565 21.73 -27.71 6.99
CA ILE A 565 21.72 -29.15 6.71
C ILE A 565 22.20 -29.90 7.96
N LYS A 566 21.32 -30.68 8.58
CA LYS A 566 21.58 -31.51 9.76
C LYS A 566 21.96 -32.94 9.38
#